data_AF-A0A8B4SAC1-F1
#
_entry.id   AF-A0A8B4SAC1-F1
#
_cell.length_a   1.000
_cell.length_b   1.000
_cell.length_c   1.000
_cell.angle_alpha   90.00
_cell.angle_beta   90.00
_cell.angle_gamma   90.00
#
_symmetry.space_group_name_H-M   'P 1'
#
loop_
_entity.id
_entity.type
_entity.pdbx_description
1 polymer ?
#
loop_
_entity_poly.entity_id
_entity_poly.type
_entity_poly.pdbx_seq_one_letter_code
_entity_poly.pdbx_strand_id
1 'polypeptide(L)'
;MQRLAWLRVLQRSRPAPRLDDTTRHHGLTHAVSSALSERRTDVLRHLVDRHAAPLMASAMANLSIRQRADALSLLTREQRSRIDNQLRAGQAQQPWRRFCISGKTLH
;
A
#
# COMPACT_ATOMS: atom_id res chain seq x y z
N MET A 1 5.17 37.67 -41.45
CA MET A 1 5.92 36.57 -40.81
C MET A 1 5.18 36.12 -39.54
N GLN A 2 4.15 35.30 -39.68
CA GLN A 2 3.32 34.78 -38.59
C GLN A 2 3.57 33.26 -38.47
N ARG A 3 4.26 32.76 -37.42
CA ARG A 3 4.20 31.32 -37.03
C ARG A 3 4.99 30.93 -35.77
N LEU A 4 4.75 31.57 -34.61
CA LEU A 4 5.30 31.07 -33.33
C LEU A 4 4.29 31.06 -32.16
N ALA A 5 2.98 30.96 -32.42
CA ALA A 5 1.97 30.87 -31.36
C ALA A 5 1.76 29.43 -30.82
N TRP A 6 2.23 28.41 -31.54
CA TRP A 6 1.91 27.00 -31.24
C TRP A 6 2.78 26.36 -30.15
N LEU A 7 3.88 26.99 -29.74
CA LEU A 7 4.78 26.43 -28.71
C LEU A 7 4.24 26.53 -27.28
N ARG A 8 3.19 27.34 -27.02
CA ARG A 8 2.61 27.47 -25.66
C ARG A 8 1.50 26.47 -25.35
N VAL A 9 0.94 25.79 -26.34
CA VAL A 9 -0.15 24.82 -26.11
C VAL A 9 0.38 23.49 -25.54
N LEU A 10 1.61 23.11 -25.87
CA LEU A 10 2.19 21.83 -25.42
C LEU A 10 2.69 21.84 -23.97
N GLN A 11 2.84 23.00 -23.32
CA GLN A 11 3.17 23.06 -21.89
C GLN A 11 1.96 22.87 -20.97
N ARG A 12 0.73 22.84 -21.49
CA ARG A 12 -0.49 22.80 -20.67
C ARG A 12 -0.99 21.39 -20.36
N SER A 13 -0.34 20.35 -20.88
CA SER A 13 -0.70 18.95 -20.66
C SER A 13 0.44 18.16 -20.01
N ARG A 14 1.10 18.73 -19.00
CA ARG A 14 1.88 17.93 -18.05
C ARG A 14 0.93 17.58 -16.92
N PRO A 15 0.26 16.40 -16.92
CA PRO A 15 -0.35 15.94 -15.69
C PRO A 15 0.80 15.76 -14.70
N ALA A 16 0.84 16.61 -13.68
CA ALA A 16 1.62 16.34 -12.50
C ALA A 16 1.30 14.89 -12.09
N PRO A 17 2.30 14.05 -11.74
CA PRO A 17 2.02 12.73 -11.20
C PRO A 17 1.43 12.93 -9.80
N ARG A 18 0.16 13.31 -9.75
CA ARG A 18 -0.74 12.98 -8.65
C ARG A 18 -0.97 11.48 -8.77
N LEU A 19 0.09 10.73 -8.48
CA LEU A 19 0.00 9.31 -8.22
C LEU A 19 -0.80 9.24 -6.93
N ASP A 20 -2.11 9.08 -7.12
CA ASP A 20 -3.11 8.79 -6.12
C ASP A 20 -2.49 7.93 -5.02
N ASP A 21 -2.49 8.48 -3.80
CA ASP A 21 -1.99 7.80 -2.61
C ASP A 21 -2.67 6.43 -2.43
N THR A 22 -3.93 6.33 -2.90
CA THR A 22 -4.75 5.12 -2.95
C THR A 22 -4.21 4.07 -3.94
N THR A 23 -3.77 4.47 -5.14
CA THR A 23 -3.19 3.55 -6.14
C THR A 23 -1.84 3.03 -5.69
N ARG A 24 -1.01 3.89 -5.07
CA ARG A 24 0.25 3.48 -4.44
C ARG A 24 0.01 2.46 -3.33
N HIS A 25 -1.05 2.65 -2.55
CA HIS A 25 -1.43 1.75 -1.49
C HIS A 25 -1.84 0.36 -2.01
N HIS A 26 -2.62 0.34 -3.09
CA HIS A 26 -3.05 -0.90 -3.74
C HIS A 26 -1.86 -1.66 -4.37
N GLY A 27 -0.96 -0.94 -5.06
CA GLY A 27 0.26 -1.52 -5.62
C GLY A 27 1.18 -2.12 -4.55
N LEU A 28 1.33 -1.44 -3.41
CA LEU A 28 2.12 -1.96 -2.28
C LEU A 28 1.49 -3.23 -1.69
N THR A 29 0.17 -3.24 -1.51
CA THR A 29 -0.56 -4.40 -1.00
C THR A 29 -0.38 -5.62 -1.91
N HIS A 30 -0.48 -5.40 -3.23
CA HIS A 30 -0.25 -6.44 -4.22
C HIS A 30 1.19 -6.94 -4.22
N ALA A 31 2.17 -6.04 -4.13
CA ALA A 31 3.59 -6.40 -4.09
C ALA A 31 3.94 -7.22 -2.84
N VAL A 32 3.39 -6.86 -1.68
CA VAL A 32 3.56 -7.61 -0.43
C VAL A 32 2.90 -8.99 -0.54
N SER A 33 1.66 -9.05 -1.07
CA SER A 33 0.94 -10.32 -1.27
C SER A 33 1.70 -11.25 -2.21
N SER A 34 2.15 -10.76 -3.38
CA SER A 34 2.96 -11.54 -4.33
C SER A 34 4.29 -11.98 -3.72
N ALA A 35 5.00 -11.10 -3.01
CA ALA A 35 6.26 -11.46 -2.37
C ALA A 35 6.06 -12.57 -1.32
N LEU A 36 4.94 -12.58 -0.60
CA LEU A 36 4.58 -13.65 0.34
C LEU A 36 4.23 -14.95 -0.36
N SER A 37 3.38 -14.88 -1.40
CA SER A 37 3.01 -16.05 -2.20
C SER A 37 4.23 -16.72 -2.84
N GLU A 38 5.21 -15.92 -3.27
CA GLU A 38 6.47 -16.41 -3.85
C GLU A 38 7.57 -16.65 -2.82
N ARG A 39 7.30 -16.47 -1.52
CA ARG A 39 8.26 -16.60 -0.41
C ARG A 39 9.54 -15.77 -0.58
N ARG A 40 9.46 -14.63 -1.28
CA ARG A 40 10.56 -13.70 -1.54
C ARG A 40 10.80 -12.78 -0.34
N THR A 41 11.45 -13.33 0.68
CA THR A 41 11.74 -12.64 1.93
C THR A 41 12.58 -11.37 1.73
N ASP A 42 13.56 -11.39 0.82
CA ASP A 42 14.40 -10.22 0.54
C ASP A 42 13.61 -9.05 -0.07
N VAL A 43 12.68 -9.36 -0.98
CA VAL A 43 11.78 -8.35 -1.57
C VAL A 43 10.88 -7.77 -0.50
N LEU A 44 10.33 -8.61 0.38
CA LEU A 44 9.50 -8.16 1.49
C LEU A 44 10.28 -7.21 2.43
N ARG A 45 11.53 -7.56 2.77
CA ARG A 45 12.41 -6.72 3.60
C ARG A 45 12.77 -5.42 2.90
N HIS A 46 13.06 -5.46 1.60
CA HIS A 46 13.34 -4.27 0.81
C HIS A 46 12.13 -3.33 0.72
N LEU A 47 10.91 -3.89 0.56
CA LEU A 47 9.68 -3.11 0.57
C LEU A 47 9.44 -2.44 1.93
N VAL A 48 9.70 -3.15 3.03
CA VAL A 48 9.57 -2.59 4.39
C VAL A 48 10.59 -1.50 4.67
N ASP A 49 11.81 -1.66 4.18
CA ASP A 49 12.88 -0.68 4.36
C ASP A 49 12.61 0.61 3.57
N ARG A 50 12.10 0.47 2.34
CA ARG A 50 11.86 1.59 1.44
C ARG A 50 10.57 2.36 1.69
N HIS A 51 9.57 1.73 2.32
CA HIS A 51 8.26 2.34 2.54
C HIS A 51 8.06 2.73 4.01
N ALA A 52 7.33 3.82 4.23
CA ALA A 52 7.00 4.27 5.58
C ALA A 52 6.15 3.22 6.33
N ALA A 53 6.45 3.02 7.62
CA ALA A 53 5.78 2.05 8.47
C ALA A 53 4.23 2.13 8.47
N PRO A 54 3.58 3.32 8.42
CA PRO A 54 2.12 3.42 8.36
C PRO A 54 1.53 2.88 7.05
N LEU A 55 2.18 3.11 5.90
CA LEU A 55 1.74 2.59 4.61
C LEU A 55 1.85 1.06 4.56
N MET A 56 2.93 0.53 5.13
CA MET A 56 3.15 -0.90 5.20
C MET A 56 2.17 -1.59 6.17
N ALA A 57 1.86 -0.93 7.29
CA ALA A 57 0.81 -1.37 8.21
C ALA A 57 -0.56 -1.43 7.52
N SER A 58 -0.93 -0.40 6.76
CA SER A 58 -2.20 -0.41 6.02
C SER A 58 -2.22 -1.49 4.93
N ALA A 59 -1.10 -1.78 4.26
CA ALA A 59 -1.01 -2.87 3.28
C ALA A 59 -1.19 -4.23 3.96
N MET A 60 -0.53 -4.45 5.10
CA MET A 60 -0.70 -5.64 5.92
C MET A 60 -2.08 -5.77 6.56
N ALA A 61 -2.88 -4.70 6.64
CA ALA A 61 -4.26 -4.75 7.12
C ALA A 61 -5.24 -5.34 6.10
N ASN A 62 -4.87 -5.33 4.81
CA ASN A 62 -5.64 -5.94 3.74
C ASN A 62 -5.29 -7.43 3.50
N LEU A 63 -4.28 -7.96 4.20
CA LEU A 63 -3.90 -9.38 4.13
C LEU A 63 -4.73 -10.24 5.10
N SER A 64 -4.85 -11.54 4.81
CA SER A 64 -5.44 -12.48 5.76
C SER A 64 -4.58 -12.63 7.02
N ILE A 65 -5.20 -13.05 8.13
CA ILE A 65 -4.53 -13.24 9.43
C ILE A 65 -3.31 -14.17 9.29
N ARG A 66 -3.44 -15.26 8.52
CA ARG A 66 -2.34 -16.20 8.27
C ARG A 66 -1.20 -15.57 7.47
N GLN A 67 -1.50 -14.87 6.39
CA GLN A 67 -0.48 -14.19 5.56
C GLN A 67 0.24 -13.08 6.33
N ARG A 68 -0.48 -12.34 7.18
CA ARG A 68 0.13 -11.34 8.05
C ARG A 68 1.09 -12.00 9.04
N ALA A 69 0.69 -13.09 9.68
CA ALA A 69 1.55 -13.80 10.63
C ALA A 69 2.83 -14.31 9.95
N ASP A 70 2.70 -14.86 8.74
CA ASP A 70 3.81 -15.30 7.91
C ASP A 70 4.74 -14.13 7.53
N ALA A 71 4.17 -13.02 7.04
CA ALA A 71 4.92 -11.81 6.71
C ALA A 71 5.71 -11.24 7.89
N LEU A 72 5.09 -11.18 9.08
CA LEU A 72 5.74 -10.68 10.29
C LEU A 72 6.82 -11.65 10.81
N SER A 73 6.72 -12.95 10.50
CA SER A 73 7.73 -13.96 10.82
C SER A 73 9.01 -13.77 9.98
N LEU A 74 8.85 -13.31 8.74
CA LEU A 74 9.93 -13.09 7.79
C LEU A 74 10.69 -11.76 8.01
N LEU A 75 10.18 -10.89 8.89
CA LEU A 75 10.76 -9.59 9.19
C LEU A 75 11.63 -9.61 10.44
N THR A 76 12.56 -8.65 10.52
CA THR A 76 13.36 -8.46 11.73
C THR A 76 12.50 -7.97 12.89
N ARG A 77 12.93 -8.24 14.13
CA ARG A 77 12.21 -7.84 15.35
C ARG A 77 11.92 -6.34 15.40
N GLU A 78 12.87 -5.51 14.94
CA GLU A 78 12.73 -4.05 14.90
C GLU A 78 11.67 -3.60 13.89
N GLN A 79 11.73 -4.12 12.66
CA GLN A 79 10.74 -3.84 11.60
C GLN A 79 9.33 -4.30 12.02
N ARG A 80 9.25 -5.49 12.63
CA ARG A 80 8.00 -6.04 13.17
C ARG A 80 7.38 -5.12 14.22
N SER A 81 8.20 -4.61 15.15
CA SER A 81 7.72 -3.71 16.20
C SER A 81 7.22 -2.37 15.65
N ARG A 82 7.92 -1.79 14.67
CA ARG A 82 7.47 -0.55 14.00
C ARG A 82 6.13 -0.74 13.30
N ILE A 83 5.95 -1.84 12.58
CA ILE A 83 4.71 -2.13 11.86
C ILE A 83 3.56 -2.48 12.84
N ASP A 84 3.81 -3.28 13.88
CA ASP A 84 2.79 -3.63 14.88
C ASP A 84 2.24 -2.41 15.63
N ASN A 85 3.14 -1.49 16.01
CA ASN A 85 2.73 -0.22 16.64
C ASN A 85 1.83 0.62 15.72
N GLN A 86 2.16 0.70 14.44
CA GLN A 86 1.34 1.42 13.46
C GLN A 86 0.04 0.68 13.14
N LEU A 87 0.03 -0.65 13.18
CA LEU A 87 -1.17 -1.46 13.04
C LEU A 87 -2.15 -1.24 14.17
N ARG A 88 -1.66 -1.22 15.42
CA ARG A 88 -2.48 -0.88 16.59
C ARG A 88 -3.01 0.55 16.51
N ALA A 89 -2.17 1.51 16.12
CA ALA A 89 -2.57 2.89 15.93
C ALA A 89 -3.63 3.06 14.81
N GLY A 90 -3.47 2.36 13.68
CA GLY A 90 -4.40 2.38 12.56
C GLY A 90 -5.71 1.64 12.82
N GLN A 91 -5.70 0.56 13.62
CA GLN A 91 -6.94 -0.10 14.07
C GLN A 91 -7.71 0.74 15.07
N ALA A 92 -7.04 1.46 15.96
CA ALA A 92 -7.68 2.42 16.87
C ALA A 92 -8.38 3.58 16.13
N GLN A 93 -7.88 3.93 14.93
CA GLN A 93 -8.47 4.98 14.07
C GLN A 93 -9.60 4.48 13.14
N GLN A 94 -9.75 3.16 12.93
CA GLN A 94 -10.81 2.59 12.08
C GLN A 94 -11.75 1.57 12.76
N PRO A 95 -12.37 1.87 13.92
CA PRO A 95 -13.37 0.97 14.50
C PRO A 95 -14.61 0.79 13.60
N TRP A 96 -14.94 1.79 12.78
CA TRP A 96 -16.25 1.90 12.12
C TRP A 96 -16.29 1.55 10.63
N ARG A 97 -15.13 1.36 9.95
CA ARG A 97 -15.11 1.00 8.52
C ARG A 97 -15.12 -0.50 8.24
N ARG A 98 -14.94 -1.35 9.24
CA ARG A 98 -14.80 -2.82 9.04
C ARG A 98 -16.14 -3.56 8.87
N PHE A 99 -17.29 -2.88 9.06
CA PHE A 99 -18.62 -3.49 8.92
C PHE A 99 -19.24 -3.42 7.51
N CYS A 100 -18.52 -2.91 6.51
CA CYS A 100 -19.03 -2.87 5.14
C CYS A 100 -18.33 -3.91 4.24
N ILE A 101 -18.42 -5.19 4.61
CA ILE A 101 -18.39 -6.25 3.58
C ILE A 101 -19.83 -6.71 3.44
N SER A 102 -20.51 -5.98 2.57
CA SER A 102 -21.81 -6.22 1.99
C SER A 102 -22.10 -7.71 1.86
N GLY A 103 -23.09 -8.19 2.63
CA GLY A 103 -23.71 -9.49 2.42
C GLY A 103 -24.17 -9.58 0.98
N LYS A 104 -23.56 -10.48 0.21
CA LYS A 104 -23.99 -10.77 -1.13
C LYS A 104 -25.21 -11.67 -1.01
N THR A 105 -26.37 -11.05 -1.16
CA THR A 105 -27.70 -11.67 -1.23
C THR A 105 -27.68 -12.90 -2.14
N LEU A 106 -28.09 -14.04 -1.58
CA LEU A 106 -28.55 -15.22 -2.30
C LEU A 106 -29.83 -14.85 -3.05
N HIS A 107 -29.82 -14.97 -4.37
CA HIS A 107 -31.02 -15.15 -5.18
C HIS A 107 -30.66 -15.92 -6.46
#